data_AF-A0A4C1Y8Q4-F1
#
_entry.id   AF-A0A4C1Y8Q4-F1
#
_cell.length_a   1.000
_cell.length_b   1.000
_cell.length_c   1.000
_cell.angle_alpha   90.00
_cell.angle_beta   90.00
_cell.angle_gamma   90.00
#
_symmetry.space_group_name_H-M   'P 1'
#
loop_
_entity.id
_entity.type
_entity.pdbx_description
1 polymer ?
#
loop_
_entity_poly.entity_id
_entity_poly.type
_entity_poly.pdbx_seq_one_letter_code
_entity_poly.pdbx_strand_id
1 'polypeptide(L)'
;MLLHHVRGPTSFQYLKTVDGVLKETYQAACRARGLLENDDHWENTLREASLSQCPLQLRELFVVILLFCQPSEPLKLWNIFKDDLCEDIRHRIRQQNQDITLPYNEDIYNEGLIQIENKLLQLNDKSLSDFGLPSSVRTESNAAETMTHRYDTNNLTAFVNENLPKLVPDQRHAFETIVDSVIHDKRKVFFLDAPGGTGKTFLTNLILAKIRQSGKIAIAVASSGIAATLLKDGKTAHSTFKLPLSVNLEQQSTCSIRKMDLLVNYYKTPH
;
A
#
# COMPACT_ATOMS: atom_id res chain seq x y z
N MET A 1 25.43 -6.96 9.19
CA MET A 1 25.31 -7.91 10.33
C MET A 1 26.50 -8.89 10.39
N LEU A 2 26.74 -9.73 9.38
CA LEU A 2 27.88 -10.68 9.39
C LEU A 2 29.26 -10.04 9.54
N LEU A 3 29.52 -8.91 8.87
CA LEU A 3 30.80 -8.18 8.94
C LEU A 3 31.15 -7.67 10.35
N HIS A 4 30.16 -7.48 11.22
CA HIS A 4 30.38 -7.04 12.60
C HIS A 4 30.53 -8.21 13.58
N HIS A 5 30.15 -9.43 13.19
CA HIS A 5 30.20 -10.63 14.04
C HIS A 5 31.31 -11.61 13.65
N VAL A 6 31.65 -11.72 12.36
CA VAL A 6 32.70 -12.61 11.87
C VAL A 6 34.04 -11.88 11.92
N ARG A 7 34.97 -12.36 12.75
CA ARG A 7 36.32 -11.77 12.89
C ARG A 7 37.22 -12.23 11.75
N GLY A 8 37.93 -11.29 11.11
CA GLY A 8 38.93 -11.57 10.08
C GLY A 8 38.42 -12.33 8.85
N PRO A 9 37.28 -11.95 8.24
CA PRO A 9 36.79 -12.64 7.06
C PRO A 9 37.78 -12.49 5.90
N THR A 10 38.27 -13.62 5.37
CA THR A 10 39.25 -13.64 4.27
C THR A 10 38.58 -13.64 2.89
N SER A 11 37.27 -13.88 2.82
CA SER A 11 36.48 -13.82 1.59
C SER A 11 34.98 -13.70 1.87
N PHE A 12 34.20 -13.38 0.84
CA PHE A 12 32.73 -13.44 0.88
C PHE A 12 32.20 -14.85 1.18
N GLN A 13 32.91 -15.87 0.70
CA GLN A 13 32.58 -17.27 0.96
C GLN A 13 32.82 -17.62 2.44
N TYR A 14 33.89 -17.08 3.03
CA TYR A 14 34.16 -17.22 4.46
C TYR A 14 33.04 -16.62 5.34
N LEU A 15 32.47 -15.48 4.93
CA LEU A 15 31.30 -14.90 5.63
C LEU A 15 30.09 -15.84 5.63
N LYS A 16 29.90 -16.63 4.57
CA LYS A 16 28.79 -17.59 4.43
C LYS A 16 29.04 -18.94 5.10
N THR A 17 30.27 -19.25 5.50
CA THR A 17 30.60 -20.52 6.17
C THR A 17 30.30 -20.43 7.66
N VAL A 18 29.48 -21.34 8.20
CA VAL A 18 29.14 -21.46 9.63
C VAL A 18 29.48 -22.89 10.06
N ASP A 19 30.29 -23.04 11.11
CA ASP A 19 30.75 -24.35 11.62
C ASP A 19 31.31 -25.29 10.54
N GLY A 20 32.09 -24.72 9.61
CA GLY A 20 32.69 -25.46 8.49
C GLY A 20 31.75 -25.73 7.31
N VAL A 21 30.46 -25.40 7.41
CA VAL A 21 29.46 -25.61 6.34
C VAL A 21 29.18 -24.30 5.60
N LEU A 22 29.40 -24.30 4.29
CA LEU A 22 29.04 -23.17 3.43
C LEU A 22 27.52 -23.09 3.26
N LYS A 23 26.92 -21.96 3.65
CA LYS A 23 25.48 -21.72 3.48
C LYS A 23 25.18 -21.15 2.09
N GLU A 24 23.96 -21.37 1.59
CA GLU A 24 23.54 -20.91 0.25
C GLU A 24 23.40 -19.39 0.14
N THR A 25 22.98 -18.72 1.21
CA THR A 25 22.79 -17.26 1.25
C THR A 25 23.43 -16.64 2.50
N TYR A 26 23.70 -15.33 2.47
CA TYR A 26 24.19 -14.61 3.66
C TYR A 26 23.15 -14.62 4.80
N GLN A 27 21.86 -14.59 4.48
CA GLN A 27 20.78 -14.70 5.45
C GLN A 27 20.80 -16.06 6.15
N ALA A 28 20.99 -17.16 5.41
CA ALA A 28 21.14 -18.50 5.99
C ALA A 28 22.37 -18.59 6.91
N ALA A 29 23.46 -17.87 6.59
CA ALA A 29 24.63 -17.77 7.46
C ALA A 29 24.38 -16.91 8.72
N CYS A 30 23.59 -15.83 8.64
CA CYS A 30 23.15 -15.08 9.81
C CYS A 30 22.28 -15.96 10.73
N ARG A 31 21.35 -16.72 10.14
CA ARG A 31 20.44 -17.61 10.86
C ARG A 31 21.18 -18.70 11.61
N ALA A 32 22.09 -19.41 10.93
CA ALA A 32 22.87 -20.48 11.55
C ALA A 32 23.79 -19.97 12.67
N ARG A 33 24.10 -18.67 12.70
CA ARG A 33 24.85 -18.02 13.79
C ARG A 33 23.96 -17.46 14.91
N GLY A 34 22.64 -17.68 14.85
CA GLY A 34 21.69 -17.12 15.82
C GLY A 34 21.60 -15.59 15.80
N LEU A 35 21.97 -14.95 14.68
CA LEU A 35 21.96 -13.49 14.54
C LEU A 35 20.60 -12.94 14.09
N LEU A 36 19.66 -13.83 13.79
CA LEU A 36 18.29 -13.51 13.44
C LEU A 36 17.38 -14.05 14.54
N GLU A 37 16.38 -13.27 14.97
CA GLU A 37 15.40 -13.70 15.96
C GLU A 37 14.58 -14.88 15.45
N ASN A 38 14.21 -15.80 16.34
CA ASN A 38 13.34 -16.92 15.98
C ASN A 38 11.94 -16.38 15.65
N ASP A 39 11.48 -16.62 14.43
CA ASP A 39 10.16 -16.20 13.94
C ASP A 39 8.99 -16.93 14.63
N ASP A 40 9.26 -17.82 15.58
CA ASP A 40 8.27 -18.58 16.35
C ASP A 40 7.23 -17.65 17.00
N HIS A 41 7.66 -16.47 17.45
CA HIS A 41 6.76 -15.50 18.05
C HIS A 41 5.77 -14.91 17.03
N TRP A 42 6.20 -14.69 15.78
CA TRP A 42 5.34 -14.19 14.71
C TRP A 42 4.36 -15.26 14.22
N GLU A 43 4.83 -16.52 14.16
CA GLU A 43 3.96 -17.64 13.84
C GLU A 43 2.88 -17.83 14.92
N ASN A 44 3.25 -17.83 16.20
CA ASN A 44 2.28 -17.93 17.30
C ASN A 44 1.30 -16.74 17.29
N THR A 45 1.81 -15.52 17.09
CA THR A 45 0.98 -14.31 16.99
C THR A 45 -0.06 -14.41 15.88
N LEU A 46 0.35 -14.82 14.67
CA LEU A 46 -0.57 -14.97 13.54
C LEU A 46 -1.54 -16.14 13.73
N ARG A 47 -1.11 -17.21 14.38
CA ARG A 47 -1.96 -18.37 14.72
C ARG A 47 -3.02 -18.02 15.74
N GLU A 48 -2.72 -17.20 16.74
CA GLU A 48 -3.73 -16.70 17.69
C GLU A 48 -4.69 -15.71 17.02
N ALA A 49 -4.16 -14.85 16.16
CA ALA A 49 -4.97 -13.89 15.42
C ALA A 49 -5.92 -14.58 14.42
N SER A 50 -5.49 -15.65 13.74
CA SER A 50 -6.35 -16.36 12.78
C SER A 50 -7.56 -17.03 13.43
N LEU A 51 -7.50 -17.34 14.73
CA LEU A 51 -8.62 -17.91 15.47
C LEU A 51 -9.66 -16.86 15.92
N SER A 52 -9.29 -15.57 15.93
CA SER A 52 -10.07 -14.52 16.61
C SER A 52 -10.37 -13.28 15.78
N GLN A 53 -9.61 -13.03 14.72
CA GLN A 53 -9.71 -11.83 13.88
C GLN A 53 -10.32 -12.15 12.52
N CYS A 54 -10.90 -11.13 11.87
CA CYS A 54 -11.32 -11.29 10.48
C CYS A 54 -10.11 -11.27 9.53
N PRO A 55 -10.19 -11.91 8.34
CA PRO A 55 -9.08 -11.98 7.39
C PRO A 55 -8.49 -10.62 7.00
N LEU A 56 -9.31 -9.57 6.94
CA LEU A 56 -8.85 -8.21 6.68
C LEU A 56 -7.90 -7.69 7.77
N GLN A 57 -8.27 -7.87 9.05
CA GLN A 57 -7.43 -7.50 10.19
C GLN A 57 -6.18 -8.38 10.26
N LEU A 58 -6.30 -9.66 9.92
CA LEU A 58 -5.17 -10.58 9.86
C LEU A 58 -4.15 -10.12 8.79
N ARG A 59 -4.61 -9.67 7.61
CA ARG A 59 -3.73 -9.05 6.59
C ARG A 59 -3.07 -7.77 7.08
N GLU A 60 -3.75 -6.95 7.88
CA GLU A 60 -3.16 -5.74 8.46
C GLU A 60 -2.07 -6.07 9.49
N LEU A 61 -2.31 -7.04 10.36
CA LEU A 61 -1.31 -7.55 11.30
C LEU A 61 -0.09 -8.11 10.57
N PHE A 62 -0.31 -8.88 9.50
CA PHE A 62 0.77 -9.39 8.66
C PHE A 62 1.63 -8.26 8.08
N VAL A 63 1.01 -7.19 7.57
CA VAL A 63 1.73 -6.00 7.07
C VAL A 63 2.55 -5.32 8.18
N VAL A 64 1.99 -5.20 9.39
CA VAL A 64 2.71 -4.63 10.55
C VAL A 64 3.94 -5.47 10.88
N ILE A 65 3.80 -6.80 10.92
CA ILE A 65 4.92 -7.73 11.16
C ILE A 65 6.01 -7.52 10.09
N LEU A 66 5.65 -7.48 8.81
CA LEU A 66 6.61 -7.23 7.73
C LEU A 66 7.36 -5.91 7.91
N LEU A 67 6.64 -4.81 8.18
CA LEU A 67 7.23 -3.48 8.20
C LEU A 67 8.11 -3.21 9.42
N PHE A 68 7.70 -3.71 10.59
CA PHE A 68 8.23 -3.25 11.87
C PHE A 68 8.95 -4.34 12.66
N CYS A 69 8.65 -5.61 12.41
CA CYS A 69 9.18 -6.73 13.19
C CYS A 69 10.34 -7.46 12.49
N GLN A 70 10.66 -7.11 11.24
CA GLN A 70 11.76 -7.68 10.46
C GLN A 70 11.83 -9.22 10.51
N PRO A 71 10.74 -9.94 10.17
CA PRO A 71 10.72 -11.40 10.21
C PRO A 71 11.83 -11.98 9.33
N SER A 72 12.47 -13.04 9.83
CA SER A 72 13.60 -13.69 9.18
C SER A 72 13.18 -14.45 7.92
N GLU A 73 11.99 -15.03 7.90
CA GLU A 73 11.41 -15.76 6.77
C GLU A 73 9.97 -15.32 6.45
N PRO A 74 9.77 -14.12 5.85
CA PRO A 74 8.45 -13.61 5.50
C PRO A 74 7.65 -14.56 4.60
N LEU A 75 8.34 -15.20 3.64
CA LEU A 75 7.74 -16.16 2.71
C LEU A 75 7.23 -17.42 3.42
N LYS A 76 7.92 -17.87 4.46
CA LYS A 76 7.47 -19.01 5.27
C LYS A 76 6.18 -18.67 6.00
N LEU A 77 6.11 -17.49 6.63
CA LEU A 77 4.90 -17.01 7.31
C LEU A 77 3.73 -16.89 6.32
N TRP A 78 3.97 -16.30 5.14
CA TRP A 78 2.95 -16.24 4.08
C TRP A 78 2.42 -17.63 3.72
N ASN A 79 3.29 -18.60 3.47
CA ASN A 79 2.88 -19.95 3.07
C ASN A 79 2.07 -20.69 4.14
N ILE A 80 2.31 -20.40 5.42
CA ILE A 80 1.56 -20.99 6.53
C ILE A 80 0.14 -20.39 6.62
N PHE A 81 0.02 -19.06 6.49
CA PHE A 81 -1.22 -18.34 6.79
C PHE A 81 -2.00 -17.84 5.56
N LYS A 82 -1.54 -18.08 4.33
CA LYS A 82 -2.17 -17.54 3.12
C LYS A 82 -3.65 -17.90 2.96
N ASP A 83 -4.06 -19.07 3.47
CA ASP A 83 -5.46 -19.51 3.43
C ASP A 83 -6.32 -18.66 4.38
N ASP A 84 -5.89 -18.51 5.65
CA ASP A 84 -6.56 -17.66 6.63
C ASP A 84 -6.59 -16.19 6.18
N LEU A 85 -5.47 -15.72 5.63
CA LEU A 85 -5.31 -14.37 5.09
C LEU A 85 -6.20 -14.11 3.87
N CYS A 86 -6.73 -15.12 3.19
CA CYS A 86 -7.53 -14.96 1.96
C CYS A 86 -8.93 -15.59 2.07
N GLU A 87 -9.36 -15.96 3.27
CA GLU A 87 -10.62 -16.65 3.47
C GLU A 87 -11.83 -15.82 3.00
N ASP A 88 -11.83 -14.52 3.31
CA ASP A 88 -12.89 -13.58 2.91
C ASP A 88 -12.94 -13.38 1.38
N ILE A 89 -11.78 -13.36 0.72
CA ILE A 89 -11.66 -13.26 -0.74
C ILE A 89 -12.30 -14.51 -1.38
N ARG A 90 -11.91 -15.70 -0.92
CA ARG A 90 -12.50 -16.96 -1.40
C ARG A 90 -14.00 -16.98 -1.16
N HIS A 91 -14.44 -16.62 0.05
CA HIS A 91 -15.86 -16.60 0.40
C HIS A 91 -16.66 -15.65 -0.50
N ARG A 92 -16.13 -14.45 -0.80
CA ARG A 92 -16.73 -13.50 -1.73
C ARG A 92 -16.89 -14.11 -3.14
N ILE A 93 -15.85 -14.75 -3.67
CA ILE A 93 -15.90 -15.35 -5.02
C ILE A 93 -16.89 -16.52 -5.06
N ARG A 94 -16.95 -17.34 -4.01
CA ARG A 94 -17.95 -18.42 -3.87
C ARG A 94 -19.38 -17.88 -3.96
N GLN A 95 -19.67 -16.77 -3.29
CA GLN A 95 -20.99 -16.14 -3.35
C GLN A 95 -21.31 -15.57 -4.74
N GLN A 96 -20.33 -14.95 -5.40
CA GLN A 96 -20.50 -14.37 -6.73
C GLN A 96 -20.74 -15.44 -7.81
N ASN A 97 -20.02 -16.55 -7.74
CA ASN A 97 -20.08 -17.62 -8.74
C ASN A 97 -21.08 -18.73 -8.40
N GLN A 98 -21.74 -18.66 -7.23
CA GLN A 98 -22.60 -19.73 -6.68
C GLN A 98 -21.91 -21.10 -6.59
N ASP A 99 -20.58 -21.11 -6.51
CA ASP A 99 -19.78 -22.32 -6.34
C ASP A 99 -19.29 -22.40 -4.90
N ILE A 100 -19.97 -23.22 -4.09
CA ILE A 100 -19.63 -23.41 -2.67
C ILE A 100 -18.37 -24.27 -2.50
N THR A 101 -17.96 -24.99 -3.54
CA THR A 101 -16.85 -25.96 -3.51
C THR A 101 -15.52 -25.38 -3.95
N LEU A 102 -15.49 -24.15 -4.47
CA LEU A 102 -14.29 -23.48 -4.98
C LEU A 102 -13.09 -23.65 -4.01
N PRO A 103 -12.01 -24.34 -4.42
CA PRO A 103 -10.80 -24.47 -3.60
C PRO A 103 -10.02 -23.15 -3.60
N TYR A 104 -9.01 -23.04 -2.72
CA TYR A 104 -8.01 -22.00 -2.89
C TYR A 104 -7.24 -22.22 -4.19
N ASN A 105 -6.94 -21.13 -4.89
CA ASN A 105 -6.20 -21.12 -6.13
C ASN A 105 -5.28 -19.89 -6.18
N GLU A 106 -4.41 -19.84 -7.18
CA GLU A 106 -3.45 -18.76 -7.33
C GLU A 106 -4.10 -17.38 -7.52
N ASP A 107 -5.31 -17.31 -8.11
CA ASP A 107 -6.02 -16.04 -8.28
C ASP A 107 -6.46 -15.44 -6.93
N ILE A 108 -6.95 -16.27 -6.01
CA ILE A 108 -7.31 -15.87 -4.65
C ILE A 108 -6.08 -15.36 -3.89
N TYR A 109 -4.98 -16.11 -3.93
CA TYR A 109 -3.74 -15.71 -3.27
C TYR A 109 -3.16 -14.44 -3.87
N ASN A 110 -3.22 -14.30 -5.19
CA ASN A 110 -2.79 -13.11 -5.90
C ASN A 110 -3.59 -11.88 -5.46
N GLU A 111 -4.91 -11.98 -5.30
CA GLU A 111 -5.71 -10.87 -4.77
C GLU A 111 -5.32 -10.52 -3.31
N GLY A 112 -5.06 -11.52 -2.47
CA GLY A 112 -4.54 -11.31 -1.12
C GLY A 112 -3.21 -10.55 -1.11
N LEU A 113 -2.28 -10.97 -1.99
CA LEU A 113 -0.99 -10.30 -2.19
C LEU A 113 -1.16 -8.86 -2.68
N ILE A 114 -2.08 -8.60 -3.61
CA ILE A 114 -2.40 -7.24 -4.08
C ILE A 114 -2.86 -6.36 -2.91
N GLN A 115 -3.74 -6.87 -2.04
CA GLN A 115 -4.22 -6.12 -0.88
C GLN A 115 -3.10 -5.82 0.12
N ILE A 116 -2.22 -6.78 0.39
CA ILE A 116 -1.03 -6.61 1.23
C ILE A 116 -0.09 -5.57 0.63
N GLU A 117 0.24 -5.70 -0.67
CA GLU A 117 1.12 -4.77 -1.38
C GLU A 117 0.58 -3.34 -1.38
N ASN A 118 -0.72 -3.18 -1.60
CA ASN A 118 -1.36 -1.87 -1.53
C ASN A 118 -1.19 -1.20 -0.17
N LYS A 119 -1.25 -1.98 0.92
CA LYS A 119 -1.02 -1.50 2.28
C LYS A 119 0.46 -1.18 2.54
N LEU A 120 1.38 -2.03 2.08
CA LEU A 120 2.83 -1.78 2.18
C LEU A 120 3.24 -0.48 1.47
N LEU A 121 2.74 -0.28 0.26
CA LEU A 121 2.97 0.94 -0.52
C LEU A 121 2.37 2.17 0.17
N GLN A 122 1.21 2.02 0.81
CA GLN A 122 0.58 3.13 1.54
C GLN A 122 1.37 3.55 2.78
N LEU A 123 1.97 2.59 3.50
CA LEU A 123 2.59 2.86 4.79
C LEU A 123 4.08 3.24 4.71
N ASN A 124 4.84 2.67 3.77
CA ASN A 124 6.30 2.86 3.73
C ASN A 124 6.91 2.78 2.30
N ASP A 125 6.10 2.90 1.24
CA ASP A 125 6.55 2.78 -0.17
C ASP A 125 7.33 1.48 -0.49
N LYS A 126 7.19 0.45 0.36
CA LYS A 126 7.79 -0.88 0.13
C LYS A 126 6.88 -1.76 -0.69
N SER A 127 7.49 -2.67 -1.43
CA SER A 127 6.87 -3.67 -2.30
C SER A 127 6.97 -5.07 -1.70
N LEU A 128 6.26 -6.04 -2.27
CA LEU A 128 6.32 -7.45 -1.84
C LEU A 128 7.72 -8.05 -2.02
N SER A 129 8.44 -7.65 -3.08
CA SER A 129 9.78 -8.15 -3.38
C SER A 129 10.81 -7.71 -2.35
N ASP A 130 10.61 -6.57 -1.67
CA ASP A 130 11.47 -6.12 -0.57
C ASP A 130 11.45 -7.09 0.64
N PHE A 131 10.44 -7.96 0.72
CA PHE A 131 10.28 -8.99 1.74
C PHE A 131 10.47 -10.41 1.19
N GLY A 132 10.85 -10.57 -0.08
CA GLY A 132 10.98 -11.89 -0.71
C GLY A 132 9.65 -12.63 -0.90
N LEU A 133 8.52 -11.89 -0.95
CA LEU A 133 7.20 -12.44 -1.23
C LEU A 133 6.94 -12.55 -2.75
N PRO A 134 6.01 -13.42 -3.20
CA PRO A 134 5.65 -13.53 -4.61
C PRO A 134 5.15 -12.19 -5.16
N SER A 135 5.51 -11.88 -6.40
CA SER A 135 5.03 -10.65 -7.05
C SER A 135 3.53 -10.76 -7.34
N SER A 136 2.80 -9.69 -7.11
CA SER A 136 1.39 -9.64 -7.45
C SER A 136 1.22 -9.45 -8.97
N VAL A 137 0.37 -10.27 -9.60
CA VAL A 137 -0.01 -10.15 -11.01
C VAL A 137 -1.27 -9.30 -11.10
N ARG A 138 -1.10 -8.04 -11.53
CA ARG A 138 -2.21 -7.12 -11.75
C ARG A 138 -2.66 -7.21 -13.21
N THR A 139 -3.61 -8.09 -13.50
CA THR A 139 -4.40 -8.00 -14.74
C THR A 139 -5.24 -6.72 -14.72
N GLU A 140 -5.53 -6.13 -15.89
CA GLU A 140 -6.33 -4.90 -15.98
C GLU A 140 -7.71 -5.03 -15.29
N SER A 141 -8.30 -6.22 -15.30
CA SER A 141 -9.53 -6.55 -14.56
C SER A 141 -9.33 -6.46 -13.04
N ASN A 142 -8.24 -7.03 -12.53
CA ASN A 142 -7.91 -7.02 -11.10
C ASN A 142 -7.51 -5.62 -10.63
N ALA A 143 -6.81 -4.83 -11.46
CA ALA A 143 -6.47 -3.45 -11.13
C ALA A 143 -7.70 -2.55 -11.05
N ALA A 144 -8.67 -2.76 -11.95
CA ALA A 144 -9.94 -2.06 -11.94
C ALA A 144 -10.81 -2.46 -10.73
N GLU A 145 -10.96 -3.76 -10.47
CA GLU A 145 -11.72 -4.31 -9.33
C GLU A 145 -11.10 -3.92 -7.98
N THR A 146 -9.77 -3.94 -7.87
CA THR A 146 -9.08 -3.51 -6.63
C THR A 146 -9.21 -2.01 -6.39
N MET A 147 -9.28 -1.18 -7.44
CA MET A 147 -9.52 0.26 -7.31
C MET A 147 -11.00 0.58 -7.02
N THR A 148 -11.95 -0.18 -7.56
CA THR A 148 -13.39 0.01 -7.30
C THR A 148 -13.80 -0.49 -5.92
N HIS A 149 -13.19 -1.57 -5.41
CA HIS A 149 -13.41 -2.07 -4.03
C HIS A 149 -12.65 -1.28 -2.95
N ARG A 150 -11.85 -0.28 -3.32
CA ARG A 150 -11.07 0.53 -2.38
C ARG A 150 -11.89 1.57 -1.63
N TYR A 151 -13.05 1.94 -2.19
CA TYR A 151 -13.85 3.03 -1.67
C TYR A 151 -15.06 2.50 -0.91
N ASP A 152 -15.24 2.99 0.31
CA ASP A 152 -16.46 2.79 1.06
C ASP A 152 -17.60 3.57 0.38
N THR A 153 -18.44 2.82 -0.34
CA THR A 153 -19.57 3.36 -1.11
C THR A 153 -20.62 4.05 -0.22
N ASN A 154 -20.75 3.67 1.05
CA ASN A 154 -21.67 4.34 1.98
C ASN A 154 -21.14 5.73 2.34
N ASN A 155 -19.85 5.83 2.67
CA ASN A 155 -19.19 7.10 2.96
C ASN A 155 -19.19 8.05 1.74
N LEU A 156 -18.94 7.52 0.53
CA LEU A 156 -19.04 8.30 -0.69
C LEU A 156 -20.48 8.79 -0.94
N THR A 157 -21.47 7.94 -0.72
CA THR A 157 -22.89 8.30 -0.90
C THR A 157 -23.31 9.41 0.06
N ALA A 158 -22.93 9.30 1.33
CA ALA A 158 -23.16 10.36 2.32
C ALA A 158 -22.52 11.69 1.88
N PHE A 159 -21.23 11.65 1.50
CA PHE A 159 -20.51 12.84 1.04
C PHE A 159 -21.16 13.48 -0.20
N VAL A 160 -21.57 12.70 -1.19
CA VAL A 160 -22.23 13.20 -2.40
C VAL A 160 -23.58 13.83 -2.04
N ASN A 161 -24.42 13.15 -1.26
CA ASN A 161 -25.74 13.65 -0.89
C ASN A 161 -25.67 14.95 -0.08
N GLU A 162 -24.68 15.09 0.79
CA GLU A 162 -24.49 16.30 1.58
C GLU A 162 -24.00 17.49 0.74
N ASN A 163 -23.14 17.24 -0.25
CA ASN A 163 -22.40 18.31 -0.94
C ASN A 163 -22.97 18.67 -2.32
N LEU A 164 -23.69 17.78 -2.99
CA LEU A 164 -24.35 18.06 -4.27
C LEU A 164 -25.36 19.23 -4.22
N PRO A 165 -26.16 19.42 -3.14
CA PRO A 165 -27.05 20.56 -3.01
C PRO A 165 -26.32 21.91 -2.87
N LYS A 166 -25.06 21.90 -2.40
CA LYS A 166 -24.26 23.11 -2.14
C LYS A 166 -23.65 23.72 -3.40
N LEU A 167 -23.79 23.07 -4.56
CA LEU A 167 -23.27 23.56 -5.84
C LEU A 167 -24.03 24.81 -6.30
N VAL A 168 -23.27 25.86 -6.63
CA VAL A 168 -23.80 27.03 -7.36
C VAL A 168 -24.03 26.67 -8.84
N PRO A 169 -24.84 27.45 -9.60
CA PRO A 169 -25.25 27.09 -10.96
C PRO A 169 -24.11 26.67 -11.89
N ASP A 170 -23.03 27.44 -11.96
CA ASP A 170 -21.89 27.15 -12.86
C ASP A 170 -21.15 25.87 -12.46
N GLN A 171 -20.98 25.64 -11.16
CA GLN A 171 -20.37 24.41 -10.65
C GLN A 171 -21.26 23.20 -10.92
N ARG A 172 -22.60 23.35 -10.79
CA ARG A 172 -23.56 22.29 -11.11
C ARG A 172 -23.53 21.96 -12.59
N HIS A 173 -23.49 22.97 -13.47
CA HIS A 173 -23.37 22.75 -14.90
C HIS A 173 -22.07 21.99 -15.27
N ALA A 174 -20.93 22.39 -14.70
CA ALA A 174 -19.67 21.69 -14.91
C ALA A 174 -19.71 20.24 -14.36
N PHE A 175 -20.26 20.05 -13.16
CA PHE A 175 -20.43 18.74 -12.53
C PHE A 175 -21.24 17.80 -13.42
N GLU A 176 -22.44 18.23 -13.84
CA GLU A 176 -23.35 17.42 -14.65
C GLU A 176 -22.72 17.08 -16.00
N THR A 177 -22.09 18.05 -16.66
CA THR A 177 -21.44 17.85 -17.97
C THR A 177 -20.31 16.81 -17.90
N ILE A 178 -19.47 16.88 -16.87
CA ILE A 178 -18.34 15.97 -16.69
C ILE A 178 -18.83 14.57 -16.31
N VAL A 179 -19.73 14.48 -15.34
CA VAL A 179 -20.28 13.20 -14.86
C VAL A 179 -21.04 12.49 -15.97
N ASP A 180 -21.89 13.20 -16.71
CA ASP A 180 -22.62 12.65 -17.86
C ASP A 180 -21.67 12.12 -18.95
N SER A 181 -20.60 12.86 -19.23
CA SER A 181 -19.57 12.43 -20.18
C SER A 181 -18.87 11.14 -19.75
N VAL A 182 -18.62 10.96 -18.46
CA VAL A 182 -17.97 9.76 -17.92
C VAL A 182 -18.95 8.59 -17.87
N ILE A 183 -20.20 8.82 -17.46
CA ILE A 183 -21.23 7.76 -17.38
C ILE A 183 -21.47 7.14 -18.76
N HIS A 184 -21.61 7.98 -19.79
CA HIS A 184 -21.93 7.57 -21.16
C HIS A 184 -20.72 7.34 -22.08
N ASP A 185 -19.50 7.21 -21.52
CA ASP A 185 -18.24 7.00 -22.27
C ASP A 185 -18.06 7.93 -23.49
N LYS A 186 -18.32 9.24 -23.32
CA LYS A 186 -18.19 10.22 -24.42
C LYS A 186 -16.73 10.59 -24.73
N ARG A 187 -15.76 10.07 -23.97
CA ARG A 187 -14.30 10.22 -24.16
C ARG A 187 -13.83 11.65 -24.39
N LYS A 188 -14.30 12.58 -23.55
CA LYS A 188 -13.94 14.01 -23.62
C LYS A 188 -12.84 14.40 -22.64
N VAL A 189 -12.09 15.43 -23.01
CA VAL A 189 -11.16 16.13 -22.11
C VAL A 189 -11.78 17.47 -21.73
N PHE A 190 -11.74 17.80 -20.45
CA PHE A 190 -12.29 19.05 -19.92
C PHE A 190 -11.20 19.87 -19.23
N PHE A 191 -11.24 21.19 -19.41
CA PHE A 191 -10.43 22.13 -18.65
C PHE A 191 -11.37 22.98 -17.78
N LEU A 192 -11.18 22.92 -16.46
CA LEU A 192 -11.95 23.73 -15.53
C LEU A 192 -11.14 24.99 -15.17
N ASP A 193 -11.45 26.09 -15.85
CA ASP A 193 -10.87 27.39 -15.51
C ASP A 193 -11.77 28.14 -14.55
N ALA A 194 -11.21 28.64 -13.46
CA ALA A 194 -11.92 29.54 -12.56
C ALA A 194 -10.93 30.37 -11.73
N PRO A 195 -11.32 31.57 -11.28
CA PRO A 195 -10.53 32.38 -10.35
C PRO A 195 -10.22 31.68 -9.01
N GLY A 196 -9.25 32.20 -8.26
CA GLY A 196 -9.00 31.75 -6.89
C GLY A 196 -10.25 31.89 -6.01
N GLY A 197 -10.48 30.93 -5.09
CA GLY A 197 -11.60 30.99 -4.14
C GLY A 197 -12.96 30.50 -4.66
N THR A 198 -13.10 30.15 -5.95
CA THR A 198 -14.39 29.72 -6.53
C THR A 198 -14.75 28.25 -6.29
N GLY A 199 -14.08 27.58 -5.36
CA GLY A 199 -14.42 26.19 -4.99
C GLY A 199 -14.02 25.13 -6.01
N LYS A 200 -13.04 25.36 -6.91
CA LYS A 200 -12.55 24.35 -7.87
C LYS A 200 -12.23 23.01 -7.20
N THR A 201 -11.45 23.05 -6.12
CA THR A 201 -11.09 21.85 -5.35
C THR A 201 -12.31 21.12 -4.80
N PHE A 202 -13.30 21.86 -4.30
CA PHE A 202 -14.55 21.29 -3.81
C PHE A 202 -15.30 20.57 -4.93
N LEU A 203 -15.45 21.23 -6.09
CA LEU A 203 -16.07 20.63 -7.27
C LEU A 203 -15.30 19.39 -7.75
N THR A 204 -13.97 19.45 -7.83
CA THR A 204 -13.13 18.30 -8.24
C THR A 204 -13.30 17.12 -7.29
N ASN A 205 -13.30 17.35 -5.97
CA ASN A 205 -13.53 16.29 -4.99
C ASN A 205 -14.93 15.69 -5.09
N LEU A 206 -15.94 16.49 -5.38
CA LEU A 206 -17.31 16.01 -5.57
C LEU A 206 -17.44 15.16 -6.85
N ILE A 207 -16.80 15.57 -7.95
CA ILE A 207 -16.73 14.78 -9.19
C ILE A 207 -16.03 13.44 -8.94
N LEU A 208 -14.87 13.46 -8.28
CA LEU A 208 -14.14 12.24 -7.89
C LEU A 208 -15.04 11.30 -7.07
N ALA A 209 -15.71 11.83 -6.04
CA ALA A 209 -16.59 11.06 -5.20
C ALA A 209 -17.76 10.46 -5.99
N LYS A 210 -18.39 11.24 -6.89
CA LYS A 210 -19.52 10.76 -7.69
C LYS A 210 -19.13 9.63 -8.65
N ILE A 211 -18.01 9.77 -9.36
CA ILE A 211 -17.53 8.76 -10.30
C ILE A 211 -17.18 7.46 -9.55
N ARG A 212 -16.48 7.58 -8.41
CA ARG A 212 -16.13 6.43 -7.55
C ARG A 212 -17.38 5.77 -6.95
N GLN A 213 -18.38 6.56 -6.53
CA GLN A 213 -19.66 6.05 -6.03
C GLN A 213 -20.38 5.18 -7.07
N SER A 214 -20.27 5.52 -8.36
CA SER A 214 -20.83 4.76 -9.47
C SER A 214 -20.00 3.52 -9.85
N GLY A 215 -19.01 3.13 -9.05
CA GLY A 215 -18.15 1.98 -9.32
C GLY A 215 -17.19 2.19 -10.48
N LYS A 216 -16.93 3.43 -10.89
CA LYS A 216 -15.93 3.76 -11.92
C LYS A 216 -14.64 4.25 -11.27
N ILE A 217 -13.52 4.13 -12.01
CA ILE A 217 -12.20 4.53 -11.52
C ILE A 217 -11.99 6.03 -11.77
N ALA A 218 -11.59 6.76 -10.73
CA ALA A 218 -11.19 8.16 -10.85
C ALA A 218 -9.90 8.42 -10.08
N ILE A 219 -8.84 8.82 -10.79
CA ILE A 219 -7.50 9.05 -10.22
C ILE A 219 -7.28 10.56 -10.05
N ALA A 220 -6.97 10.97 -8.82
CA ALA A 220 -6.69 12.36 -8.49
C ALA A 220 -5.17 12.61 -8.54
N VAL A 221 -4.75 13.47 -9.46
CA VAL A 221 -3.33 13.78 -9.66
C VAL A 221 -3.11 15.29 -9.59
N ALA A 222 -2.07 15.70 -8.88
CA ALA A 222 -1.63 17.09 -8.81
C ALA A 222 -0.14 17.24 -9.11
N SER A 223 0.30 18.44 -9.47
CA SER A 223 1.73 18.72 -9.74
C SER A 223 2.58 18.78 -8.47
N SER A 224 2.02 19.27 -7.35
CA SER A 224 2.71 19.42 -6.07
C SER A 224 2.08 18.59 -4.96
N GLY A 225 2.86 18.28 -3.92
CA GLY A 225 2.37 17.53 -2.75
C GLY A 225 1.23 18.24 -2.02
N ILE A 226 1.35 19.56 -1.83
CA ILE A 226 0.31 20.37 -1.17
C ILE A 226 -1.00 20.31 -1.96
N ALA A 227 -0.95 20.46 -3.28
CA ALA A 227 -2.14 20.36 -4.12
C ALA A 227 -2.74 18.93 -4.09
N ALA A 228 -1.90 17.89 -4.03
CA ALA A 228 -2.36 16.51 -3.91
C ALA A 228 -3.13 16.27 -2.60
N THR A 229 -2.69 16.85 -1.48
CA THR A 229 -3.37 16.70 -0.17
C THR A 229 -4.78 17.30 -0.13
N LEU A 230 -5.07 18.26 -1.02
CA LEU A 230 -6.39 18.88 -1.14
C LEU A 230 -7.39 18.01 -1.91
N LEU A 231 -6.90 17.01 -2.65
CA LEU A 231 -7.72 16.07 -3.40
C LEU A 231 -7.89 14.77 -2.61
N LYS A 232 -9.11 14.22 -2.60
CA LYS A 232 -9.37 12.95 -1.90
C LYS A 232 -8.61 11.81 -2.56
N ASP A 233 -7.70 11.21 -1.79
CA ASP A 233 -6.75 10.20 -2.24
C ASP A 233 -5.83 10.71 -3.36
N GLY A 234 -5.55 12.02 -3.36
CA GLY A 234 -4.68 12.68 -4.31
C GLY A 234 -3.21 12.27 -4.15
N LYS A 235 -2.54 12.12 -5.28
CA LYS A 235 -1.08 11.89 -5.35
C LYS A 235 -0.43 12.86 -6.33
N THR A 236 0.88 13.06 -6.19
CA THR A 236 1.63 13.86 -7.17
C THR A 236 1.75 13.10 -8.49
N ALA A 237 1.82 13.81 -9.61
CA ALA A 237 2.03 13.20 -10.93
C ALA A 237 3.29 12.31 -10.96
N HIS A 238 4.36 12.76 -10.30
CA HIS A 238 5.58 11.99 -10.11
C HIS A 238 5.35 10.66 -9.38
N SER A 239 4.58 10.68 -8.29
CA SER A 239 4.26 9.46 -7.52
C SER A 239 3.32 8.53 -8.29
N THR A 240 2.28 9.08 -8.91
CA THR A 240 1.24 8.32 -9.63
C THR A 240 1.78 7.64 -10.88
N PHE A 241 2.52 8.38 -11.71
CA PHE A 241 2.98 7.91 -13.01
C PHE A 241 4.45 7.48 -13.01
N LYS A 242 5.11 7.47 -11.84
CA LYS A 242 6.53 7.12 -11.68
C LYS A 242 7.43 7.93 -12.63
N LEU A 243 7.12 9.22 -12.79
CA LEU A 243 7.90 10.10 -13.66
C LEU A 243 9.31 10.27 -13.08
N PRO A 244 10.37 10.14 -13.90
CA PRO A 244 11.72 10.37 -13.46
C PRO A 244 11.88 11.82 -12.98
N LEU A 245 12.43 12.00 -11.78
CA LEU A 245 12.82 13.32 -11.30
C LEU A 245 14.04 13.74 -12.11
N SER A 246 13.87 14.68 -13.03
CA SER A 246 14.99 15.39 -13.64
C SER A 246 15.57 16.32 -12.58
N VAL A 247 16.38 15.76 -11.69
CA VAL A 247 17.20 16.53 -10.76
C VAL A 247 18.33 17.10 -11.61
N ASN A 248 18.14 18.31 -12.14
CA ASN A 248 19.25 19.06 -12.70
C ASN A 248 20.29 19.21 -11.58
N LEU A 249 21.44 18.57 -11.78
CA LEU A 249 22.60 18.51 -10.88
C LEU A 249 23.26 19.88 -10.60
N GLU A 250 22.59 21.00 -10.89
CA GLU A 250 23.17 22.34 -10.83
C GLU A 250 22.75 23.17 -9.62
N GLN A 251 21.91 22.67 -8.72
CA GLN A 251 21.67 23.34 -7.45
C GLN A 251 21.73 22.35 -6.30
N GLN A 252 22.74 22.54 -5.44
CA GLN A 252 22.98 21.83 -4.19
C GLN A 252 21.75 21.90 -3.27
N SER A 253 20.77 21.02 -3.45
CA SER A 253 19.69 20.83 -2.49
C SER A 253 20.04 19.67 -1.54
N THR A 254 21.08 19.85 -0.73
CA THR A 254 21.35 18.95 0.40
C THR A 254 20.36 19.25 1.51
N CYS A 255 19.28 18.48 1.61
CA CYS A 255 18.44 18.45 2.81
C CYS A 255 19.13 17.55 3.85
N SER A 256 19.83 18.19 4.79
CA SER A 256 20.55 17.51 5.87
C SER A 256 19.59 17.10 6.99
N ILE A 257 18.82 16.03 6.79
CA ILE A 257 18.11 15.39 7.92
C ILE A 257 18.88 14.12 8.28
N ARG A 258 19.72 14.21 9.32
CA ARG A 258 20.26 13.03 9.99
C ARG A 258 19.19 12.44 10.89
N LYS A 259 18.90 11.14 10.71
CA LYS A 259 17.98 10.36 11.53
C LYS A 259 18.74 9.78 12.72
N MET A 260 18.91 10.55 13.79
CA MET A 260 19.11 10.12 15.18
C MET A 260 19.34 11.37 16.04
N ASP A 261 18.46 11.61 17.02
CA ASP A 261 18.71 12.31 18.31
C ASP A 261 17.41 12.92 18.88
N LEU A 262 16.33 12.12 18.98
CA LEU A 262 15.13 12.48 19.76
C LEU A 262 14.98 11.65 21.04
N LEU A 263 16.07 11.10 21.59
CA LEU A 263 16.00 10.28 22.82
C LEU A 263 17.07 10.55 23.87
N VAL A 264 17.72 11.72 23.88
CA VAL A 264 18.56 12.13 25.02
C VAL A 264 18.35 13.60 25.30
N ASN A 265 17.36 13.93 26.14
CA ASN A 265 17.35 15.12 27.02
C ASN A 265 16.04 15.20 27.85
N TYR A 266 15.73 14.15 28.61
CA TYR A 266 14.66 14.19 29.62
C TYR A 266 15.15 13.79 31.01
N TYR A 267 16.34 14.23 31.41
CA TYR A 267 16.70 14.38 32.83
C TYR A 267 17.68 15.54 32.98
N LYS A 268 17.13 16.76 33.06
CA LYS A 268 17.75 17.88 33.79
C LYS A 268 16.72 19.01 33.90
N THR A 269 16.09 19.09 35.07
CA THR A 269 15.55 20.34 35.60
C THR A 269 16.07 20.54 37.03
N PRO A 270 16.13 21.79 37.49
CA PRO A 270 17.20 22.30 38.34
C PRO A 270 16.78 22.46 39.80
N HIS A 271 17.76 22.36 40.71
CA HIS A 271 18.11 23.34 41.75
C HIS A 271 19.42 22.89 42.42
#